data_AF-A0A834AGI3-F1
#
_entry.id   AF-A0A834AGI3-F1
#
_cell.length_a   1.000
_cell.length_b   1.000
_cell.length_c   1.000
_cell.angle_alpha   90.00
_cell.angle_beta   90.00
_cell.angle_gamma   90.00
#
_symmetry.space_group_name_H-M   'P 1'
#
loop_
_entity.id
_entity.type
_entity.pdbx_description
1 polymer ?
#
loop_
_entity_poly.entity_id
_entity_poly.type
_entity_poly.pdbx_seq_one_letter_code
_entity_poly.pdbx_strand_id
1 'polypeptide(L)'
;MAESARLPSTRQKSRDSRASRKAAGTKQTSTLKQEDASKRKAELEEIVRRKIKFERKALHIVEQLLEENITEEFLKECGKFITPAHYSDVVDERSIIKLCGYPLCHNKLGIVPKQKYKISTKTNKVYDITERKCFCSNFCYKASKFFEAQIPKSPVWVREEERHPDFQLLQEGQRYG
;
A
#
# COMPACT_ATOMS: atom_id res chain seq x y z
N MET A 1 21.61 -32.79 99.53
CA MET A 1 20.82 -31.83 100.32
C MET A 1 19.98 -31.02 99.35
N ALA A 2 18.66 -31.11 99.52
CA ALA A 2 17.58 -30.34 98.90
C ALA A 2 17.27 -30.53 97.40
N GLU A 3 16.21 -31.32 97.16
CA GLU A 3 15.22 -31.16 96.09
C GLU A 3 14.64 -29.74 96.01
N SER A 4 14.26 -29.31 94.82
CA SER A 4 12.89 -28.79 94.58
C SER A 4 12.61 -28.65 93.09
N ALA A 5 11.54 -29.30 92.63
CA ALA A 5 10.98 -29.18 91.28
C ALA A 5 9.86 -28.13 91.22
N ARG A 6 9.73 -27.44 90.07
CA ARG A 6 8.45 -26.97 89.49
C ARG A 6 8.62 -26.60 88.00
N LEU A 7 7.71 -27.11 87.16
CA LEU A 7 7.53 -26.86 85.71
C LEU A 7 6.49 -25.71 85.48
N PRO A 8 6.01 -25.42 84.26
CA PRO A 8 6.68 -24.86 83.06
C PRO A 8 5.91 -23.63 82.48
N SER A 9 6.46 -22.86 81.53
CA SER A 9 5.62 -22.09 80.60
C SER A 9 6.33 -21.68 79.31
N THR A 10 5.61 -21.84 78.19
CA THR A 10 6.00 -21.58 76.81
C THR A 10 5.91 -20.09 76.46
N ARG A 11 6.82 -19.56 75.63
CA ARG A 11 6.45 -18.68 74.50
C ARG A 11 7.60 -18.35 73.55
N GLN A 12 7.22 -18.27 72.27
CA GLN A 12 8.05 -18.14 71.08
C GLN A 12 8.55 -16.71 70.80
N LYS A 13 9.69 -16.66 70.10
CA LYS A 13 10.12 -15.77 69.00
C LYS A 13 9.65 -14.30 68.95
N SER A 14 10.62 -13.41 68.76
CA SER A 14 10.49 -12.28 67.83
C SER A 14 11.81 -12.06 67.07
N ARG A 15 11.75 -12.19 65.74
CA ARG A 15 12.75 -11.69 64.79
C ARG A 15 12.28 -10.32 64.34
N ASP A 16 13.14 -9.32 64.50
CA ASP A 16 12.88 -7.95 64.05
C ASP A 16 12.67 -7.87 62.54
N SER A 17 11.63 -7.15 62.16
CA SER A 17 11.16 -6.90 60.80
C SER A 17 11.86 -5.67 60.21
N ARG A 18 12.68 -5.89 59.18
CA ARG A 18 13.30 -4.81 58.40
C ARG A 18 12.34 -4.30 57.32
N ALA A 19 11.85 -3.08 57.56
CA ALA A 19 11.44 -2.04 56.61
C ALA A 19 10.73 -2.44 55.30
N SER A 20 9.40 -2.32 55.31
CA SER A 20 8.59 -2.19 54.09
C SER A 20 8.55 -0.71 53.67
N ARG A 21 9.13 -0.36 52.52
CA ARG A 21 8.97 0.97 51.90
C ARG A 21 8.55 0.85 50.43
N LYS A 22 7.30 1.27 50.19
CA LYS A 22 6.67 1.79 48.96
C LYS A 22 6.62 0.90 47.69
N ALA A 23 5.53 0.12 47.58
CA ALA A 23 5.08 -0.55 46.34
C ALA A 23 3.97 0.22 45.56
N ALA A 24 3.64 1.46 45.97
CA ALA A 24 2.51 2.21 45.40
C ALA A 24 2.87 3.01 44.12
N GLY A 25 4.13 3.44 43.95
CA GLY A 25 4.56 4.23 42.78
C GLY A 25 4.67 3.40 41.50
N THR A 26 5.06 2.12 41.60
CA THR A 26 5.33 1.25 40.44
C THR A 26 4.05 0.81 39.72
N LYS A 27 2.94 0.61 40.45
CA LYS A 27 1.65 0.18 39.88
C LYS A 27 0.99 1.25 39.03
N GLN A 28 1.00 2.51 39.46
CA GLN A 28 0.44 3.62 38.66
C GLN A 28 1.24 3.84 37.37
N THR A 29 2.57 3.72 37.42
CA THR A 29 3.39 3.83 36.21
C THR A 29 3.23 2.64 35.25
N SER A 30 2.92 1.44 35.75
CA SER A 30 2.72 0.27 34.88
C SER A 30 1.37 0.30 34.16
N THR A 31 0.30 0.76 34.82
CA THR A 31 -1.03 0.89 34.20
C THR A 31 -1.04 1.96 33.12
N LEU A 32 -0.44 3.13 33.37
CA LEU A 32 -0.32 4.19 32.37
C LEU A 32 0.46 3.73 31.12
N LYS A 33 1.56 2.99 31.30
CA LYS A 33 2.31 2.39 30.18
C LYS A 33 1.50 1.35 29.40
N GLN A 34 0.62 0.60 30.07
CA GLN A 34 -0.24 -0.40 29.45
C GLN A 34 -1.38 0.24 28.65
N GLU A 35 -1.97 1.32 29.16
CA GLU A 35 -2.99 2.11 28.47
C GLU A 35 -2.42 2.80 27.23
N ASP A 36 -1.23 3.41 27.33
CA ASP A 36 -0.55 4.01 26.18
C ASP A 36 -0.18 2.97 25.11
N ALA A 37 0.27 1.79 25.53
CA ALA A 37 0.55 0.68 24.62
C ALA A 37 -0.74 0.17 23.93
N SER A 38 -1.84 0.09 24.66
CA SER A 38 -3.15 -0.32 24.12
C SER A 38 -3.69 0.69 23.11
N LYS A 39 -3.59 2.00 23.40
CA LYS A 39 -3.97 3.08 22.48
C LYS A 39 -3.16 3.04 21.19
N ARG A 40 -1.82 2.95 21.28
CA ARG A 40 -0.94 2.84 20.11
C ARG A 40 -1.25 1.60 19.27
N LYS A 41 -1.55 0.47 19.92
CA LYS A 41 -1.94 -0.76 19.21
C LYS A 41 -3.23 -0.56 18.43
N ALA A 42 -4.25 0.04 19.05
CA ALA A 42 -5.53 0.31 18.39
C ALA A 42 -5.39 1.29 17.21
N GLU A 43 -4.58 2.35 17.35
CA GLU A 43 -4.26 3.28 16.27
C GLU A 43 -3.57 2.58 15.09
N LEU A 44 -2.57 1.73 15.36
CA LEU A 44 -1.88 0.95 14.34
C LEU A 44 -2.83 -0.03 13.63
N GLU A 45 -3.68 -0.72 14.38
CA GLU A 45 -4.68 -1.64 13.82
C GLU A 45 -5.66 -0.91 12.88
N GLU A 46 -6.08 0.30 13.22
CA GLU A 46 -6.95 1.11 12.37
C GLU A 46 -6.25 1.58 11.10
N ILE A 47 -4.98 1.99 11.18
CA ILE A 47 -4.16 2.33 10.01
C ILE A 47 -4.02 1.11 9.09
N VAL A 48 -3.72 -0.07 9.66
CA VAL A 48 -3.59 -1.31 8.88
C VAL A 48 -4.91 -1.69 8.22
N ARG A 49 -6.03 -1.61 8.95
CA ARG A 49 -7.37 -1.88 8.42
C ARG A 49 -7.69 -0.94 7.25
N ARG A 50 -7.39 0.35 7.41
CA ARG A 50 -7.57 1.36 6.36
C ARG A 50 -6.74 1.01 5.13
N LYS A 51 -5.45 0.72 5.31
CA LYS A 51 -4.56 0.30 4.21
C LYS A 51 -5.14 -0.90 3.46
N ILE A 52 -5.52 -1.96 4.17
CA ILE A 52 -6.11 -3.17 3.57
C ILE A 52 -7.36 -2.85 2.73
N LYS A 53 -8.23 -1.98 3.23
CA LYS A 53 -9.44 -1.56 2.51
C LYS A 53 -9.10 -0.90 1.17
N PHE A 54 -8.11 -0.01 1.14
CA PHE A 54 -7.69 0.67 -0.08
C PHE A 54 -6.97 -0.26 -1.06
N GLU A 55 -6.08 -1.13 -0.57
CA GLU A 55 -5.41 -2.13 -1.42
C GLU A 55 -6.43 -3.07 -2.09
N ARG A 56 -7.45 -3.52 -1.35
CA ARG A 56 -8.55 -4.33 -1.93
C ARG A 56 -9.32 -3.58 -3.02
N LYS A 57 -9.59 -2.29 -2.81
CA LYS A 57 -10.26 -1.45 -3.81
C LYS A 57 -9.39 -1.26 -5.05
N ALA A 58 -8.09 -1.02 -4.87
CA ALA A 58 -7.16 -0.89 -5.98
C ALA A 58 -7.07 -2.17 -6.80
N LEU A 59 -6.98 -3.33 -6.14
CA LEU A 59 -7.00 -4.63 -6.81
C LEU A 59 -8.28 -4.82 -7.65
N HIS A 60 -9.45 -4.52 -7.07
CA HIS A 60 -10.71 -4.62 -7.80
C HIS A 60 -10.74 -3.72 -9.04
N ILE A 61 -10.18 -2.50 -8.95
CA ILE A 61 -10.06 -1.59 -10.09
C ILE A 61 -9.15 -2.18 -11.17
N VAL A 62 -8.00 -2.77 -10.77
CA VAL A 62 -7.09 -3.42 -11.73
C VAL A 62 -7.85 -4.50 -12.50
N GLU A 63 -8.58 -5.37 -11.80
CA GLU A 63 -9.40 -6.43 -12.40
C GLU A 63 -10.44 -5.87 -13.38
N GLN A 64 -11.18 -4.84 -12.97
CA GLN A 64 -12.18 -4.21 -13.83
C GLN A 64 -11.56 -3.60 -15.09
N LEU A 65 -10.39 -2.97 -15.00
CA LEU A 65 -9.69 -2.38 -16.15
C LEU A 65 -9.11 -3.42 -17.14
N LEU A 66 -9.17 -4.72 -16.82
CA LEU A 66 -8.85 -5.79 -17.77
C LEU A 66 -10.00 -6.11 -18.72
N GLU A 67 -11.23 -5.68 -18.39
CA GLU A 67 -12.39 -5.89 -19.24
C GLU A 67 -12.30 -5.04 -20.52
N GLU A 68 -13.12 -5.39 -21.53
CA GLU A 68 -13.11 -4.73 -22.82
C GLU A 68 -13.92 -3.42 -22.79
N ASN A 69 -15.00 -3.31 -22.00
CA ASN A 69 -15.96 -2.19 -22.08
C ASN A 69 -15.66 -1.01 -21.15
N ILE A 70 -14.44 -0.45 -21.22
CA ILE A 70 -14.04 0.67 -20.35
C ILE A 70 -14.43 2.01 -20.96
N THR A 71 -15.16 2.83 -20.20
CA THR A 71 -15.49 4.20 -20.60
C THR A 71 -14.42 5.20 -20.14
N GLU A 72 -14.37 6.36 -20.79
CA GLU A 72 -13.47 7.44 -20.41
C GLU A 72 -13.70 7.92 -18.98
N GLU A 73 -14.96 8.06 -18.59
CA GLU A 73 -15.38 8.50 -17.26
C GLU A 73 -14.93 7.48 -16.22
N PHE A 74 -15.11 6.19 -16.50
CA PHE A 74 -14.70 5.13 -15.59
C PHE A 74 -13.18 5.15 -15.37
N LEU A 75 -12.40 5.27 -16.46
CA LEU A 75 -10.94 5.35 -16.36
C LEU A 75 -10.49 6.55 -15.49
N LYS A 76 -11.11 7.72 -15.67
CA LYS A 76 -10.82 8.92 -14.86
C LYS A 76 -11.16 8.71 -13.39
N GLU A 77 -12.30 8.08 -13.08
CA GLU A 77 -12.68 7.77 -11.70
C GLU A 77 -11.71 6.76 -11.05
N CYS A 78 -11.28 5.73 -11.80
CA CYS A 78 -10.28 4.78 -11.34
C CYS A 78 -8.97 5.46 -10.93
N GLY A 79 -8.52 6.46 -11.69
CA GLY A 79 -7.29 7.23 -11.43
C GLY A 79 -7.21 7.80 -10.01
N LYS A 80 -8.36 8.14 -9.39
CA LYS A 80 -8.43 8.69 -8.02
C LYS A 80 -8.09 7.65 -6.96
N PHE A 81 -8.31 6.38 -7.25
CA PHE A 81 -8.21 5.27 -6.29
C PHE A 81 -7.05 4.31 -6.57
N ILE A 82 -6.14 4.68 -7.48
CA ILE A 82 -4.96 3.87 -7.81
C ILE A 82 -3.66 4.67 -7.71
N THR A 83 -2.55 3.96 -7.81
CA THR A 83 -1.18 4.48 -7.88
C THR A 83 -0.62 4.16 -9.28
N PRO A 84 0.48 4.81 -9.70
CA PRO A 84 1.13 4.46 -10.96
C PRO A 84 1.55 2.99 -11.03
N ALA A 85 1.92 2.39 -9.90
CA ALA A 85 2.24 0.96 -9.84
C ALA A 85 1.03 0.09 -10.24
N HIS A 86 -0.14 0.35 -9.65
CA HIS A 86 -1.36 -0.37 -10.02
C HIS A 86 -1.74 -0.15 -11.50
N TYR A 87 -1.51 1.04 -12.06
CA TYR A 87 -1.75 1.27 -13.48
C TYR A 87 -0.75 0.52 -14.37
N SER A 88 0.52 0.42 -13.96
CA SER A 88 1.51 -0.42 -14.62
C SER A 88 1.07 -1.89 -14.63
N ASP A 89 0.54 -2.39 -13.51
CA ASP A 89 0.00 -3.75 -13.43
C ASP A 89 -1.15 -3.94 -14.45
N VAL A 90 -2.05 -2.98 -14.60
CA VAL A 90 -3.10 -3.02 -15.64
C VAL A 90 -2.50 -3.14 -17.05
N VAL A 91 -1.48 -2.35 -17.36
CA VAL A 91 -0.81 -2.38 -18.68
C VAL A 91 -0.18 -3.76 -18.92
N ASP A 92 0.50 -4.29 -17.91
CA ASP A 92 1.19 -5.57 -17.99
C ASP A 92 0.21 -6.74 -18.11
N GLU A 93 -0.81 -6.80 -17.25
CA GLU A 93 -1.84 -7.84 -17.26
C GLU A 93 -2.63 -7.83 -18.58
N ARG A 94 -3.03 -6.66 -19.09
CA ARG A 94 -3.65 -6.55 -20.43
C ARG A 94 -2.73 -7.09 -21.52
N SER A 95 -1.43 -6.81 -21.45
CA SER A 95 -0.46 -7.30 -22.44
C SER A 95 -0.26 -8.82 -22.37
N ILE A 96 -0.36 -9.42 -21.18
CA ILE A 96 -0.30 -10.87 -20.95
C ILE A 96 -1.45 -11.55 -21.69
N ILE A 97 -2.68 -11.03 -21.56
CA ILE A 97 -3.88 -11.51 -22.25
C ILE A 97 -3.99 -11.04 -23.72
N LYS A 98 -2.92 -10.48 -24.29
CA LYS A 98 -2.82 -10.03 -25.69
C LYS A 98 -3.77 -8.89 -26.07
N LEU A 99 -4.13 -8.04 -25.12
CA LEU A 99 -4.81 -6.78 -25.36
C LEU A 99 -3.83 -5.61 -25.29
N CYS A 100 -4.16 -4.52 -25.98
CA CYS A 100 -3.43 -3.27 -25.83
C CYS A 100 -3.52 -2.80 -24.38
N GLY A 101 -2.38 -2.42 -23.80
CA GLY A 101 -2.27 -1.96 -22.42
C GLY A 101 -2.96 -0.62 -22.13
N TYR A 102 -3.46 0.08 -23.15
CA TYR A 102 -4.29 1.26 -22.93
C TYR A 102 -5.73 0.79 -22.65
N PRO A 103 -6.32 1.08 -21.46
CA PRO A 103 -7.59 0.48 -21.07
C PRO A 103 -8.77 0.76 -22.01
N LEU A 104 -8.78 1.92 -22.68
CA LEU A 104 -9.83 2.28 -23.65
C LEU A 104 -9.64 1.62 -25.03
N CYS A 105 -8.54 0.91 -25.24
CA CYS A 105 -8.23 0.28 -26.51
C CYS A 105 -8.57 -1.21 -26.49
N HIS A 106 -9.36 -1.61 -27.48
CA HIS A 106 -9.83 -2.99 -27.68
C HIS A 106 -8.94 -3.77 -28.66
N ASN A 107 -7.88 -3.14 -29.18
CA ASN A 107 -7.01 -3.77 -30.16
C ASN A 107 -6.17 -4.88 -29.50
N LYS A 108 -6.06 -6.01 -30.20
CA LYS A 108 -5.19 -7.11 -29.78
C LYS A 108 -3.73 -6.80 -30.13
N LEU A 109 -2.82 -7.20 -29.26
CA LEU A 109 -1.39 -7.19 -29.55
C LEU A 109 -1.07 -8.38 -30.46
N GLY A 110 -0.36 -8.11 -31.55
CA GLY A 110 0.16 -9.15 -32.42
C GLY A 110 1.35 -9.89 -31.80
N ILE A 111 2.22 -10.43 -32.65
CA ILE A 111 3.44 -11.10 -32.20
C ILE A 111 4.37 -10.09 -31.53
N VAL A 112 4.46 -10.17 -30.20
CA VAL A 112 5.33 -9.30 -29.40
C VAL A 112 6.78 -9.80 -29.53
N PRO A 113 7.72 -8.96 -30.01
CA PRO A 113 9.13 -9.34 -30.13
C PRO A 113 9.76 -9.67 -28.77
N LYS A 114 10.59 -10.72 -28.71
CA LYS A 114 11.33 -11.08 -27.47
C LYS A 114 12.48 -10.11 -27.14
N GLN A 115 13.03 -9.42 -28.14
CA GLN A 115 14.20 -8.53 -27.98
C GLN A 115 13.90 -7.30 -27.10
N LYS A 116 14.76 -6.97 -26.13
CA LYS A 116 14.57 -5.81 -25.24
C LYS A 116 14.92 -4.48 -25.90
N TYR A 117 15.98 -4.46 -26.70
CA TYR A 117 16.51 -3.24 -27.30
C TYR A 117 16.32 -3.22 -28.82
N LYS A 118 16.15 -2.03 -29.40
CA LYS A 118 16.08 -1.79 -30.84
C LYS A 118 17.03 -0.68 -31.26
N ILE A 119 17.87 -0.95 -32.26
CA ILE A 119 18.77 0.04 -32.85
C ILE A 119 18.03 0.81 -33.93
N SER A 120 18.07 2.14 -33.87
CA SER A 120 17.61 3.03 -34.93
C SER A 120 18.82 3.57 -35.68
N THR A 121 18.95 3.19 -36.95
CA THR A 121 19.95 3.73 -37.85
C THR A 121 19.64 5.16 -38.30
N LYS A 122 18.39 5.62 -38.15
CA LYS A 122 17.98 7.00 -38.47
C LYS A 122 18.51 8.01 -37.47
N THR A 123 18.55 7.62 -36.21
CA THR A 123 18.95 8.50 -35.10
C THR A 123 20.26 8.06 -34.44
N ASN A 124 20.85 6.96 -34.91
CA ASN A 124 22.01 6.30 -34.31
C ASN A 124 21.86 6.09 -32.79
N LYS A 125 20.67 5.63 -32.37
CA LYS A 125 20.31 5.42 -30.96
C LYS A 125 19.80 4.00 -30.71
N VAL A 126 20.10 3.48 -29.53
CA VAL A 126 19.54 2.23 -29.00
C VAL A 126 18.37 2.58 -28.09
N TYR A 127 17.19 2.05 -28.39
CA TYR A 127 15.97 2.26 -27.60
C TYR A 127 15.63 1.00 -26.81
N ASP A 128 15.24 1.15 -25.55
CA ASP A 128 14.50 0.12 -24.83
C ASP A 128 13.05 0.11 -25.33
N ILE A 129 12.58 -1.04 -25.81
CA ILE A 129 11.23 -1.21 -26.34
C ILE A 129 10.34 -2.04 -25.41
N THR A 130 10.77 -2.30 -24.17
CA THR A 130 10.05 -3.15 -23.21
C THR A 130 8.61 -2.66 -23.01
N GLU A 131 8.42 -1.42 -22.57
CA GLU A 131 7.08 -0.85 -22.36
C GLU A 131 6.31 -0.65 -23.66
N ARG A 132 7.00 -0.26 -24.74
CA ARG A 132 6.35 0.06 -26.01
C ARG A 132 5.60 -1.15 -26.58
N LYS A 133 6.06 -2.38 -26.29
CA LYS A 133 5.44 -3.63 -26.75
C LYS A 133 4.05 -3.88 -26.18
N CYS A 134 3.70 -3.25 -25.06
CA CYS A 134 2.39 -3.41 -24.44
C CYS A 134 1.29 -2.65 -25.21
N PHE A 135 1.62 -1.93 -26.29
CA PHE A 135 0.67 -1.05 -27.00
C PHE A 135 0.60 -1.34 -28.50
N CYS A 136 -0.60 -1.26 -29.08
CA CYS A 136 -0.81 -1.49 -30.51
C CYS A 136 -0.28 -0.33 -31.37
N SER A 137 -0.27 0.90 -30.85
CA SER A 137 0.10 2.10 -31.60
C SER A 137 0.93 3.08 -30.75
N ASN A 138 1.58 4.04 -31.42
CA ASN A 138 2.27 5.12 -30.72
C ASN A 138 1.29 6.04 -29.99
N PHE A 139 0.06 6.16 -30.49
CA PHE A 139 -0.98 6.92 -29.81
C PHE A 139 -1.34 6.25 -28.48
N CYS A 140 -1.66 4.95 -28.47
CA CYS A 140 -2.03 4.24 -27.24
C CYS A 140 -0.90 4.27 -26.19
N TYR A 141 0.36 4.12 -26.61
CA TYR A 141 1.50 4.28 -25.71
C TYR A 141 1.52 5.68 -25.08
N LYS A 142 1.40 6.73 -25.90
CA LYS A 142 1.42 8.12 -25.42
C LYS A 142 0.21 8.44 -24.54
N ALA A 143 -1.00 8.05 -24.94
CA ALA A 143 -2.22 8.28 -24.20
C ALA A 143 -2.19 7.59 -22.83
N SER A 144 -1.67 6.35 -22.79
CA SER A 144 -1.47 5.61 -21.55
C SER A 144 -0.45 6.29 -20.62
N LYS A 145 0.73 6.66 -21.14
CA LYS A 145 1.74 7.38 -20.35
C LYS A 145 1.28 8.77 -19.90
N PHE A 146 0.47 9.45 -20.71
CA PHE A 146 -0.13 10.73 -20.35
C PHE A 146 -1.10 10.58 -19.17
N PHE A 147 -1.94 9.53 -19.18
CA PHE A 147 -2.81 9.23 -18.05
C PHE A 147 -2.01 8.82 -16.80
N GLU A 148 -1.05 7.92 -16.94
CA GLU A 148 -0.18 7.44 -15.85
C GLU A 148 0.53 8.60 -15.12
N ALA A 149 1.05 9.56 -15.88
CA ALA A 149 1.77 10.71 -15.33
C ALA A 149 0.92 11.62 -14.44
N GLN A 150 -0.41 11.59 -14.59
CA GLN A 150 -1.35 12.36 -13.77
C GLN A 150 -1.72 11.65 -12.46
N ILE A 151 -1.44 10.35 -12.33
CA ILE A 151 -1.79 9.57 -11.14
C ILE A 151 -0.83 9.94 -9.98
N PRO A 152 -1.36 10.36 -8.81
CA PRO A 152 -0.50 10.71 -7.68
C PRO A 152 0.36 9.52 -7.22
N LYS A 153 1.60 9.79 -6.80
CA LYS A 153 2.51 8.76 -6.27
C LYS A 153 2.26 8.46 -4.78
N SER A 154 1.55 9.34 -4.08
CA SER A 154 1.15 9.15 -2.67
C SER A 154 0.29 7.89 -2.55
N PRO A 155 0.42 7.07 -1.49
CA PRO A 155 -0.48 5.94 -1.29
C PRO A 155 -1.94 6.40 -1.16
N VAL A 156 -2.91 5.66 -1.71
CA VAL A 156 -4.31 6.10 -1.77
C VAL A 156 -4.92 6.34 -0.38
N TRP A 157 -4.53 5.53 0.61
CA TRP A 157 -5.05 5.60 1.99
C TRP A 157 -4.64 6.86 2.78
N VAL A 158 -3.72 7.69 2.25
CA VAL A 158 -3.35 8.98 2.84
C VAL A 158 -3.93 10.19 2.09
N ARG A 159 -4.67 9.98 0.99
CA ARG A 159 -5.15 11.07 0.10
C ARG A 159 -6.49 11.71 0.52
N GLU A 160 -6.98 11.49 1.74
CA GLU A 160 -8.32 11.94 2.19
C GLU A 160 -8.57 13.45 2.01
N GLU A 161 -7.52 14.28 2.04
CA GLU A 161 -7.59 15.74 1.89
C GLU A 161 -7.02 16.27 0.56
N GLU A 162 -6.51 15.41 -0.33
CA GLU A 162 -5.93 15.87 -1.59
C GLU A 162 -7.05 16.18 -2.60
N ARG A 163 -7.02 17.39 -3.19
CA ARG A 163 -7.85 17.72 -4.34
C ARG A 163 -7.51 16.73 -5.46
N HIS A 164 -8.47 15.88 -5.81
CA HIS A 164 -8.25 14.90 -6.88
C HIS A 164 -7.88 15.62 -8.19
N PRO A 165 -6.84 15.15 -8.90
CA PRO A 165 -6.52 15.69 -10.20
C PRO A 165 -7.70 15.49 -11.13
N ASP A 166 -8.00 16.52 -11.93
CA ASP A 166 -8.96 16.39 -13.02
C ASP A 166 -8.26 15.68 -14.18
N PHE A 167 -8.52 14.37 -14.29
CA PHE A 167 -7.81 13.52 -15.24
C PHE A 167 -8.21 13.85 -16.68
N GLN A 168 -7.21 14.18 -17.48
CA GLN A 168 -7.34 14.42 -18.90
C GLN A 168 -6.92 13.19 -19.70
N LEU A 169 -7.62 12.95 -20.80
CA LEU A 169 -7.30 11.88 -21.75
C LEU A 169 -6.86 12.50 -23.07
N LEU A 170 -5.84 11.90 -23.68
CA LEU A 170 -5.32 12.36 -24.95
C LEU A 170 -6.31 11.99 -26.07
N GLN A 171 -6.70 12.96 -26.90
CA GLN A 171 -7.62 12.73 -28.02
C GLN A 171 -6.86 12.28 -29.27
N GLU A 172 -7.43 11.34 -30.02
CA GLU A 172 -6.81 10.79 -31.24
C GLU A 172 -6.68 11.91 -32.30
N GLY A 173 -5.46 12.13 -32.80
CA GLY A 173 -5.16 13.22 -33.74
C GLY A 173 -4.58 14.50 -33.12
N GLN A 174 -4.51 14.63 -31.79
CA GLN A 174 -3.76 15.71 -31.15
C GLN A 174 -2.25 15.52 -31.35
N ARG A 175 -1.68 16.25 -32.30
CA ARG A 175 -0.24 16.51 -32.40
C ARG A 175 0.07 17.76 -31.59
N TYR A 176 0.82 17.63 -30.50
CA TYR A 176 1.54 18.76 -29.93
C TYR A 176 3.03 18.59 -30.16
N GLY A 177 3.66 19.72 -30.50
CA GLY A 177 5.06 19.86 -30.91
C GLY A 177 6.06 19.56 -29.80
#